data_AF-A0A0D5ZFI6-F1
#
_entry.id   AF-A0A0D5ZFI6-F1
#
_cell.length_a   1.000
_cell.length_b   1.000
_cell.length_c   1.000
_cell.angle_alpha   90.00
_cell.angle_beta   90.00
_cell.angle_gamma   90.00
#
_symmetry.space_group_name_H-M   'P 1'
#
loop_
_entity.id
_entity.type
_entity.pdbx_description
1 polymer ?
#
loop_
_entity_poly.entity_id
_entity_poly.type
_entity_poly.pdbx_seq_one_letter_code
_entity_poly.pdbx_strand_id
1 'polypeptide(L)'
;MYAVTFIRMVEDEYTGLLNDCNALKQANGLDLFEKPTFICERVQKFRNWLTMAIRSAEITGNGVSLKAEDVLLDAAITKKQSPPYEPLHPRIGSVLTLYERTDLDGILGEKRRLSLEQGIQKEINECRFKVCYTHCQFIKSNLRRSSQDFSSDNEPSPIT
;
A
#
# COMPACT_ATOMS: atom_id res chain seq x y z
N MET A 1 -15.59 -6.19 -19.36
CA MET A 1 -14.47 -5.22 -19.41
C MET A 1 -13.19 -5.96 -19.80
N TYR A 2 -12.26 -5.38 -20.55
CA TYR A 2 -10.98 -6.06 -20.85
C TYR A 2 -9.98 -5.95 -19.68
N ALA A 3 -9.10 -6.94 -19.53
CA ALA A 3 -8.10 -6.98 -18.47
C ALA A 3 -7.23 -5.72 -18.41
N VAL A 4 -6.74 -5.25 -19.56
CA VAL A 4 -5.94 -4.01 -19.66
C VAL A 4 -6.70 -2.79 -19.17
N THR A 5 -8.01 -2.71 -19.47
CA THR A 5 -8.87 -1.61 -19.00
C THR A 5 -9.04 -1.65 -17.48
N PHE A 6 -9.22 -2.85 -16.91
CA PHE A 6 -9.35 -3.03 -15.47
C PHE A 6 -8.05 -2.65 -14.74
N ILE A 7 -6.91 -3.12 -15.22
CA ILE A 7 -5.59 -2.78 -14.67
C ILE A 7 -5.39 -1.26 -14.67
N ARG A 8 -5.65 -0.60 -15.81
CA ARG A 8 -5.50 0.86 -15.93
C ARG A 8 -6.41 1.61 -14.95
N MET A 9 -7.66 1.18 -14.81
CA MET A 9 -8.60 1.78 -13.85
C MET A 9 -8.05 1.71 -12.42
N VAL A 10 -7.47 0.58 -12.01
CA VAL A 10 -6.85 0.43 -10.69
C VAL A 10 -5.61 1.32 -10.54
N GLU A 11 -4.77 1.44 -11.57
CA GLU A 11 -3.60 2.32 -11.55
C GLU A 11 -3.97 3.81 -11.48
N ASP A 12 -5.03 4.22 -12.19
CA ASP A 12 -5.54 5.59 -12.21
C ASP A 12 -6.11 5.97 -10.83
N GLU A 13 -6.93 5.11 -10.23
CA GLU A 13 -7.47 5.32 -8.87
C GLU A 13 -6.37 5.34 -7.80
N TYR A 14 -5.36 4.49 -7.94
CA TYR A 14 -4.20 4.52 -7.04
C TYR A 14 -3.38 5.80 -7.18
N THR A 15 -3.25 6.32 -8.41
CA THR A 15 -2.60 7.61 -8.65
C THR A 15 -3.40 8.75 -8.01
N GLY A 16 -4.73 8.71 -8.10
CA GLY A 16 -5.62 9.62 -7.38
C GLY A 16 -5.38 9.59 -5.86
N LEU A 17 -5.32 8.40 -5.26
CA LEU A 17 -4.99 8.23 -3.85
C LEU A 17 -3.65 8.88 -3.48
N LEU A 18 -2.59 8.66 -4.27
CA LEU A 18 -1.27 9.23 -4.00
C LEU A 18 -1.29 10.76 -4.07
N ASN A 19 -2.00 11.33 -5.06
CA ASN A 19 -2.15 12.77 -5.19
C ASN A 19 -2.91 13.37 -4.00
N ASP A 20 -4.01 12.75 -3.58
CA ASP A 20 -4.78 13.14 -2.39
C ASP A 20 -3.89 13.12 -1.14
N CYS A 21 -3.14 12.04 -0.93
CA CYS A 21 -2.26 11.89 0.23
C CYS A 21 -1.13 12.93 0.23
N ASN A 22 -0.54 13.21 -0.93
CA ASN A 22 0.51 14.22 -1.07
C ASN A 22 -0.03 15.64 -0.84
N ALA A 23 -1.22 15.96 -1.37
CA ALA A 23 -1.88 17.24 -1.13
C ALA A 23 -2.18 17.45 0.37
N LEU A 24 -2.70 16.42 1.04
CA LEU A 24 -2.93 16.44 2.49
C LEU A 24 -1.62 16.63 3.27
N LYS A 25 -0.55 15.96 2.85
CA LYS A 25 0.78 16.11 3.47
C LYS A 25 1.32 17.54 3.32
N GLN A 26 1.12 18.17 2.17
CA GLN A 26 1.55 19.55 1.91
C GLN A 26 0.71 20.56 2.70
N ALA A 27 -0.60 20.36 2.78
CA ALA A 27 -1.52 21.28 3.42
C ALA A 27 -1.41 21.31 4.96
N ASN A 28 -1.08 20.18 5.60
CA ASN A 28 -1.07 20.08 7.06
C ASN A 28 0.33 20.22 7.67
N GLY A 29 1.37 20.45 6.86
CA GLY A 29 2.74 20.38 7.32
C GLY A 29 3.16 18.96 7.72
N LEU A 30 4.47 18.75 7.84
CA LEU A 30 5.07 17.46 8.20
C LEU A 30 5.18 17.31 9.73
N ASP A 31 4.21 17.81 10.50
CA ASP A 31 4.27 17.65 11.95
C ASP A 31 3.91 16.20 12.31
N LEU A 32 4.94 15.36 12.30
CA LEU A 32 4.93 13.89 12.44
C LEU A 32 4.27 13.40 13.74
N PHE A 33 3.92 14.32 14.64
CA PHE A 33 3.34 14.06 15.95
C PHE A 33 1.80 14.08 15.96
N GLU A 34 1.15 14.76 15.00
CA GLU A 34 -0.30 14.66 14.83
C GLU A 34 -0.62 13.58 13.78
N LYS A 35 -1.16 12.46 14.28
CA LYS A 35 -1.41 11.21 13.56
C LYS A 35 -1.86 11.42 12.10
N PRO A 36 -1.33 10.68 11.11
CA PRO A 36 -1.78 10.73 9.71
C PRO A 36 -3.13 10.01 9.52
N THR A 37 -4.12 10.27 10.38
CA THR A 37 -5.48 9.72 10.31
C THR A 37 -6.14 10.04 8.97
N PHE A 38 -5.94 11.26 8.45
CA PHE A 38 -6.50 11.67 7.17
C PHE A 38 -5.95 10.87 5.98
N ILE A 39 -4.65 10.54 5.98
CA ILE A 39 -4.04 9.66 4.98
C ILE A 39 -4.58 8.24 5.12
N CYS A 40 -4.71 7.77 6.37
CA CYS A 40 -5.23 6.44 6.66
C CYS A 40 -6.68 6.26 6.16
N GLU A 41 -7.56 7.25 6.36
CA GLU A 41 -8.93 7.22 5.83
C GLU A 41 -8.97 7.11 4.31
N ARG A 42 -8.08 7.82 3.60
CA ARG A 42 -8.00 7.77 2.14
C ARG A 42 -7.57 6.38 1.66
N VAL A 43 -6.56 5.80 2.31
CA VAL A 43 -6.10 4.43 2.01
C VAL A 43 -7.21 3.41 2.28
N GLN A 44 -7.97 3.54 3.37
CA GLN A 44 -9.09 2.64 3.67
C GLN A 44 -10.23 2.75 2.66
N LYS A 45 -10.59 3.97 2.24
CA LYS A 45 -11.57 4.19 1.16
C LYS A 45 -11.13 3.50 -0.14
N PHE A 46 -9.86 3.66 -0.52
CA PHE A 46 -9.31 2.99 -1.70
C PHE A 46 -9.34 1.46 -1.57
N ARG A 47 -8.94 0.90 -0.42
CA ARG A 47 -9.00 -0.55 -0.17
C ARG A 47 -10.42 -1.10 -0.27
N ASN A 48 -11.40 -0.38 0.27
CA ASN A 48 -12.81 -0.79 0.17
C ASN A 48 -13.28 -0.75 -1.29
N TRP A 49 -12.98 0.34 -2.01
CA TRP A 49 -13.27 0.45 -3.43
C TRP A 49 -12.67 -0.71 -4.22
N LEU A 50 -11.38 -1.00 -4.02
CA LEU A 50 -10.69 -2.06 -4.74
C LEU A 50 -11.24 -3.45 -4.40
N THR A 51 -11.56 -3.70 -3.13
CA THR A 51 -12.20 -4.96 -2.72
C THR A 51 -13.54 -5.17 -3.41
N MET A 52 -14.34 -4.10 -3.52
CA MET A 52 -15.61 -4.15 -4.24
C MET A 52 -15.37 -4.36 -5.73
N ALA A 53 -14.42 -3.64 -6.34
CA ALA A 53 -14.07 -3.80 -7.75
C ALA A 53 -13.62 -5.22 -8.07
N ILE A 54 -12.78 -5.84 -7.22
CA ILE A 54 -12.36 -7.24 -7.40
C ILE A 54 -13.56 -8.19 -7.38
N ARG A 55 -14.52 -7.96 -6.48
CA ARG A 55 -15.70 -8.83 -6.32
C ARG A 55 -16.74 -8.68 -7.43
N SER A 56 -16.85 -7.50 -8.03
CA SER A 56 -17.93 -7.18 -8.99
C SER A 56 -17.46 -7.04 -10.43
N ALA A 57 -16.15 -6.95 -10.69
CA ALA A 57 -15.65 -6.75 -12.05
C ALA A 57 -15.86 -7.98 -12.92
N GLU A 58 -16.64 -7.81 -14.00
CA GLU A 58 -16.77 -8.77 -15.08
C GLU A 58 -15.66 -8.52 -16.11
N ILE A 59 -14.59 -9.31 -16.03
CA ILE A 59 -13.45 -9.19 -16.94
C ILE A 59 -13.51 -10.28 -17.99
N THR A 60 -13.30 -9.90 -19.25
CA THR A 60 -13.31 -10.80 -20.41
C THR A 60 -11.96 -10.73 -21.12
N GLY A 61 -11.35 -11.88 -21.38
CA GLY A 61 -10.14 -12.02 -22.19
C GLY A 61 -10.30 -13.14 -23.20
N ASN A 62 -10.11 -12.85 -24.49
CA ASN A 62 -10.22 -13.84 -25.58
C ASN A 62 -11.52 -14.68 -25.55
N GLY A 63 -12.64 -14.04 -25.19
CA GLY A 63 -13.95 -14.71 -25.09
C GLY A 63 -14.19 -15.52 -23.81
N VAL A 64 -13.22 -15.54 -22.88
CA VAL A 64 -13.33 -16.24 -21.59
C VAL A 64 -13.47 -15.22 -20.45
N SER A 65 -14.32 -15.54 -19.47
CA SER A 65 -14.44 -14.76 -18.23
C SER A 65 -13.19 -14.97 -17.37
N LEU A 66 -12.56 -13.88 -16.97
CA LEU A 66 -11.40 -13.86 -16.09
C LEU A 66 -11.81 -13.33 -14.72
N LYS A 67 -11.17 -13.86 -13.68
CA LYS A 67 -11.33 -13.33 -12.32
C LYS A 67 -10.44 -12.11 -12.12
N ALA A 68 -10.97 -11.09 -11.44
CA ALA A 68 -10.26 -9.83 -11.23
C ALA A 68 -8.98 -10.01 -10.41
N GLU A 69 -9.01 -10.87 -9.39
CA GLU A 69 -7.85 -11.16 -8.57
C GLU A 69 -6.72 -11.85 -9.34
N ASP A 70 -7.06 -12.68 -10.33
CA ASP A 70 -6.07 -13.34 -11.20
C ASP A 70 -5.42 -12.33 -12.15
N VAL A 71 -6.22 -11.41 -12.70
CA VAL A 71 -5.73 -10.31 -13.55
C VAL A 71 -4.78 -9.40 -12.79
N LEU A 72 -5.09 -9.06 -11.53
CA LEU A 72 -4.22 -8.21 -10.71
C LEU A 72 -2.94 -8.93 -10.30
N LEU A 73 -3.02 -10.21 -9.95
CA LEU A 73 -1.84 -11.01 -9.62
C LEU A 73 -0.88 -11.09 -10.82
N ASP A 74 -1.40 -11.43 -11.99
CA ASP A 74 -0.61 -11.51 -13.23
C ASP A 74 0.04 -10.16 -13.56
N ALA A 75 -0.74 -9.08 -13.51
CA ALA A 75 -0.23 -7.73 -13.75
C ALA A 75 0.87 -7.32 -12.75
N ALA A 76 0.75 -7.71 -11.47
CA ALA A 76 1.72 -7.37 -10.44
C ALA A 76 3.09 -8.03 -10.65
N ILE A 77 3.11 -9.26 -11.17
CA ILE A 77 4.34 -10.06 -11.30
C ILE A 77 4.93 -10.05 -12.71
N THR A 78 4.16 -9.66 -13.72
CA THR A 78 4.62 -9.63 -15.10
C THR A 78 5.70 -8.56 -15.31
N LYS A 79 6.79 -8.95 -15.96
CA LYS A 79 7.96 -8.11 -16.25
C LYS A 79 8.17 -7.99 -17.76
N LYS A 80 8.88 -6.94 -18.17
CA LYS A 80 9.38 -6.79 -19.56
C LYS A 80 10.19 -8.03 -19.93
N GLN A 81 10.07 -8.47 -21.19
CA GLN A 81 10.80 -9.65 -21.69
C GLN A 81 12.27 -9.35 -22.00
N SER A 82 12.64 -8.07 -22.10
CA SER A 82 14.01 -7.61 -22.37
C SER A 82 14.62 -6.94 -21.15
N PRO A 83 15.93 -7.12 -20.88
CA PRO A 83 16.63 -6.37 -19.84
C PRO A 83 16.54 -4.84 -20.03
N PRO A 84 16.39 -4.05 -18.94
CA PRO A 84 16.17 -4.49 -17.57
C PRO A 84 14.74 -5.06 -17.39
N TYR A 85 14.64 -6.21 -16.71
CA TYR A 85 13.39 -6.96 -16.47
C TYR A 85 12.47 -6.24 -15.46
N GLU A 86 12.00 -5.06 -15.82
CA GLU A 86 11.16 -4.21 -14.97
C GLU A 86 9.70 -4.68 -14.98
N PRO A 87 8.96 -4.48 -13.88
CA PRO A 87 7.51 -4.72 -13.85
C PRO A 87 6.78 -3.93 -14.94
N LEU A 88 5.83 -4.58 -15.63
CA LEU A 88 4.96 -3.88 -16.59
C LEU A 88 3.96 -2.95 -15.90
N HIS A 89 3.45 -3.37 -14.75
CA HIS A 89 2.48 -2.62 -13.95
C HIS A 89 3.00 -2.42 -12.51
N PRO A 90 4.03 -1.57 -12.31
CA PRO A 90 4.68 -1.40 -11.01
C PRO A 90 3.74 -0.88 -9.91
N ARG A 91 2.66 -0.19 -10.30
CA ARG A 91 1.65 0.31 -9.36
C ARG A 91 0.77 -0.81 -8.82
N ILE A 92 0.47 -1.85 -9.58
CA ILE A 92 -0.38 -2.95 -9.12
C ILE A 92 0.26 -3.70 -7.96
N GLY A 93 1.56 -3.97 -8.03
CA GLY A 93 2.30 -4.52 -6.88
C GLY A 93 2.18 -3.64 -5.64
N SER A 94 2.30 -2.32 -5.81
CA SER A 94 2.14 -1.35 -4.71
C SER A 94 0.71 -1.33 -4.14
N VAL A 95 -0.29 -1.39 -5.00
CA VAL A 95 -1.71 -1.46 -4.65
C VAL A 95 -2.02 -2.69 -3.79
N LEU A 96 -1.59 -3.88 -4.23
CA LEU A 96 -1.82 -5.12 -3.48
C LEU A 96 -1.07 -5.10 -2.14
N THR A 97 0.05 -4.36 -2.05
CA THR A 97 0.75 -4.17 -0.78
C THR A 97 -0.01 -3.28 0.21
N LEU A 98 -1.14 -2.65 -0.14
CA LEU A 98 -1.97 -1.91 0.82
C LEU A 98 -2.81 -2.82 1.73
N TYR A 99 -3.01 -4.09 1.35
CA TYR A 99 -3.69 -5.06 2.19
C TYR A 99 -2.75 -5.65 3.23
N GLU A 100 -3.33 -6.05 4.37
CA GLU A 100 -2.64 -6.88 5.34
C GLU A 100 -2.59 -8.33 4.84
N ARG A 101 -1.64 -9.10 5.37
CA ARG A 101 -1.40 -10.49 4.94
C ARG A 101 -2.67 -11.33 4.92
N THR A 102 -3.43 -11.30 6.02
CA THR A 102 -4.68 -12.06 6.20
C THR A 102 -5.78 -11.66 5.22
N ASP A 103 -5.91 -10.36 4.96
CA ASP A 103 -6.91 -9.86 4.01
C ASP A 103 -6.56 -10.32 2.59
N LEU A 104 -5.27 -10.29 2.27
CA LEU A 104 -4.79 -10.68 0.96
C LEU A 104 -4.85 -12.21 0.76
N ASP A 105 -4.64 -12.99 1.82
CA ASP A 105 -4.93 -14.44 1.82
C ASP A 105 -6.42 -14.70 1.56
N GLY A 106 -7.32 -13.86 2.08
CA GLY A 106 -8.75 -13.93 1.78
C GLY A 106 -9.12 -13.59 0.33
N ILE A 107 -8.30 -12.78 -0.36
CA ILE A 107 -8.52 -12.37 -1.76
C ILE A 107 -7.86 -13.36 -2.74
N LEU A 108 -6.60 -13.71 -2.52
CA LEU A 108 -5.78 -14.51 -3.45
C LEU A 108 -5.67 -15.98 -3.04
N GLY A 109 -5.76 -16.27 -1.75
CA GLY A 109 -5.27 -17.51 -1.14
C GLY A 109 -3.76 -17.46 -0.86
N GLU A 110 -3.35 -18.18 0.19
CA GLU A 110 -1.97 -18.17 0.71
C GLU A 110 -0.90 -18.44 -0.34
N LYS A 111 -1.10 -19.48 -1.18
CA LYS A 111 -0.14 -19.84 -2.23
C LYS A 111 0.09 -18.69 -3.22
N ARG A 112 -0.98 -18.02 -3.64
CA ARG A 112 -0.91 -16.91 -4.61
C ARG A 112 -0.34 -15.64 -3.97
N ARG A 113 -0.62 -15.38 -2.69
CA ARG A 113 0.05 -14.31 -1.93
C ARG A 113 1.57 -14.52 -1.89
N LEU A 114 2.04 -15.74 -1.60
CA LEU A 114 3.48 -16.05 -1.60
C LEU A 114 4.11 -15.81 -2.98
N SER A 115 3.44 -16.22 -4.06
CA SER A 115 3.89 -15.93 -5.43
C SER A 115 3.97 -14.44 -5.72
N LEU A 116 3.00 -13.65 -5.23
CA LEU A 116 3.06 -12.19 -5.34
C LEU A 116 4.30 -11.64 -4.64
N GLU A 117 4.53 -11.97 -3.36
CA GLU A 117 5.67 -11.48 -2.57
C GLU A 117 7.01 -11.76 -3.24
N GLN A 118 7.15 -12.96 -3.82
CA GLN A 118 8.33 -13.34 -4.60
C GLN A 118 8.45 -12.51 -5.89
N GLY A 119 7.35 -12.36 -6.63
CA GLY A 119 7.33 -11.63 -7.90
C GLY A 119 7.69 -10.15 -7.77
N ILE A 120 7.15 -9.49 -6.73
CA ILE A 120 7.40 -8.07 -6.43
C ILE A 120 8.60 -7.84 -5.51
N GLN A 121 9.26 -8.91 -5.04
CA GLN A 121 10.42 -8.87 -4.13
C GLN A 121 10.15 -8.06 -2.84
N LYS A 122 8.95 -8.22 -2.26
CA LYS A 122 8.53 -7.47 -1.07
C LYS A 122 7.62 -8.31 -0.21
N GLU A 123 7.99 -8.48 1.06
CA GLU A 123 7.14 -9.15 2.04
C GLU A 123 5.93 -8.26 2.42
N ILE A 124 4.76 -8.87 2.55
CA ILE A 124 3.54 -8.22 3.01
C ILE A 124 3.43 -8.45 4.52
N ASN A 125 3.57 -7.33 5.24
CA ASN A 125 3.54 -7.31 6.70
C ASN A 125 2.10 -7.37 7.22
N GLU A 126 1.94 -7.92 8.43
CA GLU A 126 0.66 -7.98 9.15
C GLU A 126 0.17 -6.61 9.66
N CYS A 127 0.88 -5.51 9.41
CA CYS A 127 0.46 -4.23 9.93
C CYS A 127 0.87 -3.06 9.03
N ARG A 128 0.02 -2.73 8.05
CA ARG A 128 0.27 -1.61 7.13
C ARG A 128 -0.54 -0.36 7.37
N PHE A 129 -1.48 -0.41 8.31
CA PHE A 129 -1.69 0.53 9.41
C PHE A 129 -2.83 -0.11 10.19
N LYS A 130 -2.61 -0.64 11.42
CA LYS A 130 -3.52 -1.48 12.25
C LYS A 130 -4.92 -0.90 12.54
N VAL A 131 -5.53 -0.33 11.53
CA VAL A 131 -6.53 0.74 11.47
C VAL A 131 -6.03 1.99 12.21
N CYS A 132 -5.04 2.68 11.63
CA CYS A 132 -4.45 3.94 12.11
C CYS A 132 -3.88 3.92 13.56
N TYR A 133 -3.50 2.72 14.04
CA TYR A 133 -2.66 2.37 15.19
C TYR A 133 -3.36 2.17 16.55
N THR A 134 -3.15 1.02 17.23
CA THR A 134 -2.51 1.09 18.56
C THR A 134 -1.40 0.06 18.84
N HIS A 135 -1.20 -0.97 18.01
CA HIS A 135 -0.07 -1.90 18.18
C HIS A 135 0.59 -2.31 16.85
N CYS A 136 0.94 -1.32 16.02
CA CYS A 136 1.88 -1.49 14.91
C CYS A 136 3.31 -1.27 15.44
N GLN A 137 4.13 -2.32 15.55
CA GLN A 137 5.47 -2.21 16.13
C GLN A 137 6.40 -1.25 15.36
N PHE A 138 6.14 -1.05 14.07
CA PHE A 138 6.94 -0.20 13.18
C PHE A 138 6.92 1.31 13.51
N ILE A 139 5.88 1.80 14.19
CA ILE A 139 5.78 3.21 14.63
C ILE A 139 6.42 3.40 16.01
N LYS A 140 6.31 2.41 16.92
CA LYS A 140 6.92 2.48 18.25
C LYS A 140 8.45 2.53 18.19
N SER A 141 9.08 1.84 17.24
CA SER A 141 10.54 1.81 17.09
C SER A 141 11.11 3.10 16.49
N ASN A 142 10.40 3.75 15.57
CA ASN A 142 10.81 5.03 14.99
C ASN A 142 10.55 6.22 15.92
N LEU A 143 9.47 6.21 16.71
CA LEU A 143 9.19 7.27 17.70
C LEU A 143 10.20 7.30 18.85
N ARG A 144 10.67 6.13 19.33
CA ARG A 144 11.63 6.08 20.45
C ARG A 144 13.01 6.64 20.11
N ARG A 145 13.42 6.61 18.84
CA ARG A 145 14.70 7.18 18.41
C ARG A 145 14.67 8.71 18.43
N SER A 146 13.59 9.33 17.97
CA SER A 146 13.49 10.80 17.94
C SER A 146 13.31 11.45 19.32
N SER A 147 12.87 10.70 20.34
CA SER A 147 12.78 11.24 21.72
C SER A 147 14.11 11.27 22.48
N GLN A 148 15.11 10.50 22.03
CA GLN A 148 16.44 10.51 22.65
C GLN A 148 17.31 11.67 22.15
N ASP A 149 17.00 12.26 20.99
CA ASP A 149 17.74 13.39 20.43
C ASP A 149 17.28 14.76 20.98
N PHE A 150 16.25 14.81 21.83
CA PHE A 150 15.74 16.04 22.45
C PHE A 150 15.95 16.11 23.98
N SER A 151 16.67 15.16 24.57
CA SER A 151 16.98 15.15 26.02
C SER A 151 18.42 15.55 26.33
N SER A 152 19.07 16.33 25.48
CA SER A 152 20.38 16.93 25.76
C SER A 152 20.36 18.38 25.35
N ASP A 153 19.70 19.21 26.14
CA ASP A 153 20.01 20.63 26.33
C ASP A 153 19.05 21.22 27.37
N ASN A 154 19.44 21.14 28.64
CA ASN A 154 19.12 22.13 29.69
C ASN A 154 19.69 21.64 31.03
N GLU A 155 21.01 21.79 31.21
CA GLU A 155 21.54 22.06 32.55
C GLU A 155 21.70 23.58 32.68
N PRO A 156 20.97 24.24 33.59
CA PRO A 156 21.27 25.63 33.92
C PRO A 156 22.56 25.66 34.74
N SER A 157 23.55 26.40 34.25
CA SER A 157 24.79 26.68 34.97
C SER A 157 24.47 27.35 36.32
N PRO A 158 25.10 26.95 37.43
CA PRO A 158 24.89 27.60 38.71
C PRO A 158 25.52 29.00 38.69
N ILE A 159 24.73 29.99 39.09
CA ILE A 159 25.15 31.37 39.31
C ILE A 159 25.92 31.43 40.64
N THR A 160 27.22 31.77 40.54
CA THR A 160 28.19 32.21 41.57
C THR A 160 28.26 31.47 42.90
#